data_AF-A0A443NHG6-F1
#
_entry.id   AF-A0A443NHG6-F1
#
_cell.length_a   1.000
_cell.length_b   1.000
_cell.length_c   1.000
_cell.angle_alpha   90.00
_cell.angle_beta   90.00
_cell.angle_gamma   90.00
#
_symmetry.space_group_name_H-M   'P 1'
#
loop_
_entity.id
_entity.type
_entity.pdbx_description
1 polymer ?
#
loop_
_entity_poly.entity_id
_entity_poly.type
_entity_poly.pdbx_seq_one_letter_code
_entity_poly.pdbx_strand_id
1 'polypeptide(L)'
;MAFFHVPFSPKPIPASTQFNSLHQTPPNPILSKTHMSFINNNNNENPRQDNEKDSLIPSMSEIMASSRAQNLHLELQTLGPFFRVRASSLETKQEIGRAEGVIRVWFGGRILHLDSIRMRRETLEMQKSIFGLGLFVGAVAVRHGFDCGCRKAELLAINDSDLFHSKLVRFYTRMGFKSVHEVNGSSIGDLARMLVWGGKGTRMDADIEELMVKWGRRFKARN
;
A
#
# COMPACT_ATOMS: atom_id res chain seq x y z
N MET A 1 -7.61 5.31 21.63
CA MET A 1 -6.74 4.12 21.76
C MET A 1 -7.62 2.91 21.85
N ALA A 2 -7.63 2.05 20.84
CA ALA A 2 -8.39 0.81 20.87
C ALA A 2 -7.44 -0.35 20.61
N PHE A 3 -7.05 -0.98 21.71
CA PHE A 3 -6.43 -2.29 21.81
C PHE A 3 -7.37 -3.36 21.24
N PHE A 4 -6.83 -4.39 20.59
CA PHE A 4 -7.35 -5.75 20.75
C PHE A 4 -6.21 -6.76 20.69
N HIS A 5 -5.91 -7.31 21.87
CA HIS A 5 -5.22 -8.56 22.09
C HIS A 5 -6.20 -9.71 21.76
N VAL A 6 -5.78 -10.70 20.98
CA VAL A 6 -6.51 -11.98 20.87
C VAL A 6 -5.49 -13.10 21.07
N PRO A 7 -5.66 -13.98 22.07
CA PRO A 7 -4.70 -15.03 22.36
C PRO A 7 -4.91 -16.19 21.38
N PHE A 8 -3.82 -16.72 20.82
CA PHE A 8 -3.85 -18.01 20.15
C PHE A 8 -2.69 -18.85 20.67
N SER A 9 -3.00 -19.88 21.44
CA SER A 9 -2.04 -20.89 21.88
C SER A 9 -1.53 -21.70 20.68
N PRO A 10 -0.22 -21.82 20.46
CA PRO A 10 0.32 -22.69 19.41
C PRO A 10 0.32 -24.14 19.87
N LYS A 11 -0.25 -25.04 19.06
CA LYS A 11 0.05 -26.48 19.12
C LYS A 11 1.33 -26.77 18.30
N PRO A 12 2.16 -27.74 18.71
CA PRO A 12 3.51 -27.92 18.19
C PRO A 12 3.55 -28.58 16.80
N ILE A 13 4.51 -28.16 15.97
CA ILE A 13 4.87 -28.74 14.68
C ILE A 13 6.06 -29.69 14.89
N PRO A 14 6.06 -30.91 14.32
CA PRO A 14 7.20 -31.83 14.40
C PRO A 14 8.32 -31.48 13.40
N ALA A 15 9.55 -31.82 13.79
CA ALA A 15 10.82 -31.47 13.16
C ALA A 15 11.32 -32.46 12.08
N SER A 16 12.43 -32.07 11.44
CA SER A 16 13.33 -32.79 10.50
C SER A 16 12.90 -32.75 9.01
N THR A 17 13.77 -32.55 8.02
CA THR A 17 15.12 -33.11 7.83
C THR A 17 16.03 -32.21 6.97
N GLN A 18 17.33 -32.24 7.29
CA GLN A 18 18.47 -31.59 6.64
C GLN A 18 18.78 -32.14 5.24
N PHE A 19 19.39 -31.33 4.38
CA PHE A 19 20.38 -31.80 3.40
C PHE A 19 21.52 -30.78 3.19
N ASN A 20 22.74 -31.28 3.41
CA ASN A 20 24.10 -30.75 3.14
C ASN A 20 24.35 -30.57 1.61
N SER A 21 25.38 -29.95 1.04
CA SER A 21 26.50 -29.06 1.42
C SER A 21 27.35 -28.78 0.14
N LEU A 22 28.19 -27.73 0.17
CA LEU A 22 29.47 -27.51 -0.58
C LEU A 22 29.50 -27.35 -2.13
N HIS A 23 29.89 -26.16 -2.61
CA HIS A 23 31.15 -26.02 -3.39
C HIS A 23 31.68 -24.58 -3.49
N GLN A 24 33.02 -24.50 -3.59
CA GLN A 24 33.90 -23.36 -3.31
C GLN A 24 34.29 -22.56 -4.58
N THR A 25 34.59 -21.27 -4.40
CA THR A 25 35.36 -20.35 -5.29
C THR A 25 36.88 -20.59 -5.19
N PRO A 26 37.78 -20.20 -6.14
CA PRO A 26 38.30 -18.79 -6.31
C PRO A 26 38.89 -18.48 -7.74
N PRO A 27 39.79 -17.47 -7.98
CA PRO A 27 39.66 -16.01 -7.93
C PRO A 27 40.02 -15.26 -9.26
N ASN A 28 39.87 -13.91 -9.25
CA ASN A 28 40.05 -12.88 -10.31
C ASN A 28 41.43 -12.78 -11.00
N PRO A 29 41.53 -11.97 -12.09
CA PRO A 29 42.28 -10.71 -11.96
C PRO A 29 41.65 -9.45 -12.59
N ILE A 30 42.22 -8.32 -12.16
CA ILE A 30 41.88 -6.90 -12.33
C ILE A 30 42.20 -6.36 -13.73
N LEU A 31 41.38 -5.44 -14.29
CA LEU A 31 41.89 -4.36 -15.16
C LEU A 31 40.99 -3.10 -15.16
N SER A 32 41.60 -1.99 -14.74
CA SER A 32 41.05 -0.64 -14.69
C SER A 32 40.97 0.01 -16.08
N LYS A 33 39.85 0.66 -16.41
CA LYS A 33 39.81 1.83 -17.32
C LYS A 33 38.69 2.79 -16.92
N THR A 34 39.10 3.91 -16.34
CA THR A 34 38.30 5.12 -16.18
C THR A 34 38.11 5.76 -17.55
N HIS A 35 36.87 5.92 -18.00
CA HIS A 35 36.52 6.87 -19.07
C HIS A 35 35.22 7.57 -18.67
N MET A 36 35.36 8.80 -18.18
CA MET A 36 34.30 9.76 -17.94
C MET A 36 33.73 10.21 -19.30
N SER A 37 32.60 9.63 -19.70
CA SER A 37 31.75 10.18 -20.75
C SER A 37 30.58 10.91 -20.09
N PHE A 38 30.62 12.24 -20.12
CA PHE A 38 29.46 13.08 -19.87
C PHE A 38 28.44 12.83 -20.98
N ILE A 39 27.41 12.02 -20.68
CA ILE A 39 26.24 11.90 -21.54
C ILE A 39 25.23 12.94 -21.08
N ASN A 40 25.09 13.96 -21.91
CA ASN A 40 24.05 14.97 -21.87
C ASN A 40 22.70 14.30 -22.17
N ASN A 41 21.90 14.00 -21.14
CA ASN A 41 20.52 13.55 -21.32
C ASN A 41 19.65 14.74 -21.72
N ASN A 42 19.56 14.96 -23.03
CA ASN A 42 18.47 15.73 -23.61
C ASN A 42 17.16 14.94 -23.42
N ASN A 43 16.38 15.31 -22.41
CA ASN A 43 15.01 14.81 -22.23
C ASN A 43 14.14 15.35 -23.38
N ASN A 44 14.01 14.54 -24.44
CA ASN A 44 12.87 14.64 -25.35
C ASN A 44 11.69 13.91 -24.70
N GLU A 45 10.95 14.61 -23.85
CA GLU A 45 9.65 14.15 -23.37
C GLU A 45 8.70 14.08 -24.58
N ASN A 46 8.27 12.87 -24.91
CA ASN A 46 7.44 12.58 -26.08
C ASN A 46 5.96 12.73 -25.67
N PRO A 47 5.21 13.73 -26.17
CA PRO A 47 3.84 14.04 -25.72
C PRO A 47 2.80 12.94 -26.03
N ARG A 48 3.21 11.85 -26.68
CA ARG A 48 2.35 10.67 -26.94
C ARG A 48 2.26 9.71 -25.75
N GLN A 49 3.26 9.65 -24.88
CA GLN A 49 3.25 8.71 -23.74
C GLN A 49 2.37 9.19 -22.58
N ASP A 50 2.29 10.49 -22.34
CA ASP A 50 1.50 11.04 -21.22
C ASP A 50 -0.01 10.85 -21.46
N ASN A 51 -0.47 11.04 -22.70
CA ASN A 51 -1.87 10.82 -23.08
C ASN A 51 -2.33 9.36 -22.89
N GLU A 52 -1.45 8.38 -23.09
CA GLU A 52 -1.78 6.97 -22.90
C GLU A 52 -1.85 6.60 -21.41
N LYS A 53 -0.94 7.14 -20.59
CA LYS A 53 -0.94 6.97 -19.14
C LYS A 53 -2.17 7.60 -18.47
N ASP A 54 -2.54 8.81 -18.88
CA ASP A 54 -3.72 9.49 -18.35
C ASP A 54 -4.99 8.70 -18.61
N SER A 55 -5.07 8.04 -19.77
CA SER A 55 -6.18 7.15 -20.05
C SER A 55 -6.26 6.03 -19.01
N LEU A 56 -5.14 5.48 -18.52
CA LEU A 56 -5.06 4.31 -17.63
C LEU A 56 -5.47 4.60 -16.17
N ILE A 57 -5.43 5.86 -15.75
CA ILE A 57 -5.75 6.28 -14.38
C ILE A 57 -7.28 6.34 -14.23
N PRO A 58 -7.90 5.47 -13.41
CA PRO A 58 -9.34 5.47 -13.24
C PRO A 58 -9.79 6.75 -12.52
N SER A 59 -10.89 7.33 -12.98
CA SER A 59 -11.63 8.39 -12.31
C SER A 59 -12.30 7.88 -11.03
N MET A 60 -12.64 8.80 -10.11
CA MET A 60 -13.42 8.45 -8.92
C MET A 60 -14.76 7.79 -9.30
N SER A 61 -15.43 8.29 -10.34
CA SER A 61 -16.69 7.73 -10.84
C SER A 61 -16.55 6.28 -11.31
N GLU A 62 -15.48 5.93 -12.00
CA GLU A 62 -15.25 4.54 -12.45
C GLU A 62 -15.01 3.60 -11.28
N ILE A 63 -14.23 4.03 -10.28
CA ILE A 63 -14.01 3.25 -9.05
C ILE A 63 -15.35 3.00 -8.34
N MET A 64 -16.16 4.05 -8.17
CA MET A 64 -17.47 3.98 -7.53
C MET A 64 -18.48 3.12 -8.33
N ALA A 65 -18.45 3.19 -9.66
CA ALA A 65 -19.29 2.35 -10.51
C ALA A 65 -18.90 0.87 -10.41
N SER A 66 -17.60 0.58 -10.50
CA SER A 66 -17.06 -0.77 -10.36
C SER A 66 -17.35 -1.36 -8.97
N SER A 67 -17.34 -0.55 -7.91
CA SER A 67 -17.68 -1.02 -6.57
C SER A 67 -19.15 -1.45 -6.46
N ARG A 68 -20.07 -0.68 -7.04
CA ARG A 68 -21.51 -1.01 -7.05
C ARG A 68 -21.77 -2.33 -7.77
N ALA A 69 -21.05 -2.59 -8.87
CA ALA A 69 -21.10 -3.87 -9.58
C ALA A 69 -20.59 -5.07 -8.75
N GLN A 70 -19.96 -4.82 -7.60
CA GLN A 70 -19.53 -5.84 -6.62
C GLN A 70 -20.40 -5.85 -5.35
N ASN A 71 -21.60 -5.25 -5.39
CA ASN A 71 -22.49 -5.03 -4.24
C ASN A 71 -21.87 -4.18 -3.11
N LEU A 72 -20.95 -3.27 -3.46
CA LEU A 72 -20.28 -2.38 -2.51
C LEU A 72 -20.71 -0.93 -2.72
N HIS A 73 -21.19 -0.30 -1.65
CA HIS A 73 -21.36 1.15 -1.58
C HIS A 73 -20.15 1.75 -0.87
N LEU A 74 -19.39 2.58 -1.61
CA LEU A 74 -18.25 3.32 -1.08
C LEU A 74 -18.63 4.78 -0.86
N GLU A 75 -18.15 5.35 0.23
CA GLU A 75 -18.34 6.75 0.58
C GLU A 75 -17.01 7.36 1.02
N LEU A 76 -16.67 8.53 0.49
CA LEU A 76 -15.54 9.33 0.92
C LEU A 76 -16.06 10.54 1.71
N GLN A 77 -15.57 10.69 2.94
CA GLN A 77 -15.86 11.82 3.82
C GLN A 77 -14.55 12.54 4.14
N THR A 78 -14.56 13.87 4.09
CA THR A 78 -13.37 14.70 4.37
C THR A 78 -13.67 15.72 5.46
N LEU A 79 -12.71 15.94 6.36
CA LEU A 79 -12.73 17.00 7.36
C LEU A 79 -11.35 17.65 7.40
N GLY A 80 -11.20 18.76 6.67
CA GLY A 80 -9.89 19.38 6.45
C GLY A 80 -8.94 18.40 5.74
N PRO A 81 -7.68 18.22 6.21
CA PRO A 81 -6.74 17.30 5.58
C PRO A 81 -7.07 15.83 5.87
N PHE A 82 -7.96 15.54 6.83
CA PHE A 82 -8.33 14.19 7.21
C PHE A 82 -9.43 13.66 6.30
N PHE A 83 -9.39 12.37 6.01
CA PHE A 83 -10.44 11.71 5.26
C PHE A 83 -10.75 10.33 5.81
N ARG A 84 -11.95 9.85 5.50
CA ARG A 84 -12.43 8.51 5.79
C ARG A 84 -13.12 7.95 4.55
N VAL A 85 -12.74 6.75 4.16
CA VAL A 85 -13.45 5.94 3.19
C VAL A 85 -14.23 4.87 3.95
N ARG A 86 -15.53 4.75 3.69
CA ARG A 86 -16.37 3.65 4.22
C ARG A 86 -16.81 2.75 3.08
N ALA A 87 -16.88 1.46 3.35
CA ALA A 87 -17.47 0.46 2.49
C ALA A 87 -18.64 -0.19 3.23
N SER A 88 -19.80 -0.23 2.60
CA SER A 88 -20.99 -0.91 3.09
C SER A 88 -21.55 -1.86 2.03
N SER A 89 -22.23 -2.91 2.47
CA SER A 89 -22.97 -3.80 1.57
C SER A 89 -24.18 -3.05 1.01
N LEU A 90 -24.37 -3.09 -0.31
CA LEU A 90 -25.57 -2.51 -0.92
C LEU A 90 -26.85 -3.23 -0.49
N GLU A 91 -26.75 -4.53 -0.20
CA GLU A 91 -27.84 -5.40 0.21
C GLU A 91 -28.22 -5.18 1.69
N THR A 92 -27.27 -5.38 2.61
CA THR A 92 -27.55 -5.36 4.05
C THR A 92 -27.40 -3.98 4.69
N LYS A 93 -26.85 -3.00 3.95
CA LYS A 93 -26.49 -1.66 4.43
C LYS A 93 -25.48 -1.63 5.58
N GLN A 94 -24.93 -2.79 5.97
CA GLN A 94 -23.94 -2.86 7.03
C GLN A 94 -22.58 -2.37 6.55
N GLU A 95 -21.87 -1.60 7.39
CA GLU A 95 -20.47 -1.27 7.15
C GLU A 95 -19.62 -2.53 7.23
N ILE A 96 -18.85 -2.79 6.18
CA ILE A 96 -18.04 -4.00 6.03
C ILE A 96 -16.54 -3.69 5.97
N GLY A 97 -16.19 -2.42 5.74
CA GLY A 97 -14.81 -1.96 5.76
C GLY A 97 -14.70 -0.45 5.85
N ARG A 98 -13.54 0.02 6.27
CA ARG A 98 -13.19 1.45 6.27
C ARG A 98 -11.69 1.67 6.17
N ALA A 99 -11.30 2.82 5.64
CA ALA A 99 -9.94 3.34 5.75
C ALA A 99 -9.96 4.81 6.15
N GLU A 100 -8.91 5.23 6.84
CA GLU A 100 -8.71 6.60 7.30
C GLU A 100 -7.30 7.05 6.94
N GLY A 101 -7.16 8.35 6.70
CA GLY A 101 -5.86 8.93 6.42
C GLY A 101 -5.89 10.45 6.47
N VAL A 102 -4.75 11.04 6.16
CA VAL A 102 -4.54 12.49 6.18
C VAL A 102 -3.63 12.92 5.03
N ILE A 103 -3.97 14.05 4.42
CA ILE A 103 -3.11 14.73 3.45
C ILE A 103 -2.11 15.59 4.23
N ARG A 104 -0.84 15.18 4.25
CA ARG A 104 0.24 15.93 4.90
C ARG A 104 0.89 16.87 3.91
N VAL A 105 1.02 18.15 4.27
CA VAL A 105 1.77 19.14 3.51
C VAL A 105 3.18 19.22 4.08
N TRP A 106 4.21 19.02 3.26
CA TRP A 106 5.61 19.09 3.67
C TRP A 106 6.44 19.87 2.64
N PHE A 107 7.67 20.26 3.03
CA PHE A 107 8.64 20.82 2.10
C PHE A 107 8.99 19.76 1.04
N GLY A 108 8.52 19.95 -0.20
CA GLY A 108 8.62 18.95 -1.27
C GLY A 108 7.28 18.39 -1.78
N GLY A 109 6.14 18.86 -1.25
CA GLY A 109 4.80 18.58 -1.81
C GLY A 109 3.83 17.99 -0.80
N ARG A 110 2.79 17.32 -1.32
CA ARG A 110 1.76 16.67 -0.51
C ARG A 110 1.99 15.16 -0.47
N ILE A 111 1.78 14.58 0.70
CA ILE A 111 1.90 13.15 0.94
C ILE A 111 0.56 12.63 1.43
N LEU A 112 0.08 11.55 0.80
CA LEU A 112 -1.05 10.78 1.30
C LEU A 112 -0.56 9.87 2.43
N HIS A 113 -0.95 10.17 3.65
CA HIS A 113 -0.63 9.35 4.81
C HIS A 113 -1.83 8.47 5.16
N LEU A 114 -1.68 7.15 4.97
CA LEU A 114 -2.70 6.16 5.28
C LEU A 114 -2.51 5.68 6.72
N ASP A 115 -3.48 5.97 7.57
CA ASP A 115 -3.38 5.74 9.02
C ASP A 115 -3.95 4.37 9.41
N SER A 116 -5.19 4.09 8.98
CA SER A 116 -5.83 2.83 9.33
C SER A 116 -6.66 2.25 8.20
N ILE A 117 -6.70 0.93 8.14
CA ILE A 117 -7.66 0.18 7.34
C ILE A 117 -8.24 -0.95 8.20
N ARG A 118 -9.56 -1.09 8.21
CA ARG A 118 -10.26 -2.08 9.01
C ARG A 118 -11.33 -2.75 8.17
N MET A 119 -11.41 -4.07 8.25
CA MET A 119 -12.40 -4.90 7.56
C MET A 119 -13.10 -5.78 8.59
N ARG A 120 -14.42 -5.95 8.45
CA ARG A 120 -15.17 -6.86 9.31
C ARG A 120 -14.87 -8.31 8.96
N ARG A 121 -14.83 -9.17 9.97
CA ARG A 121 -14.39 -10.57 9.85
C ARG A 121 -15.38 -11.38 9.02
N GLU A 122 -16.66 -11.10 9.20
CA GLU A 122 -17.80 -11.68 8.50
C GLU A 122 -17.73 -11.36 6.99
N THR A 123 -17.16 -10.21 6.64
CA THR A 123 -16.95 -9.82 5.23
C THR A 123 -15.79 -10.60 4.59
N LEU A 124 -14.82 -11.06 5.37
CA LEU A 124 -13.72 -11.90 4.87
C LEU A 124 -14.23 -13.28 4.41
N GLU A 125 -15.38 -13.70 4.95
CA GLU A 125 -16.06 -14.96 4.60
C GLU A 125 -17.08 -14.77 3.47
N MET A 126 -17.79 -13.63 3.43
CA MET A 126 -18.82 -13.34 2.42
C MET A 126 -18.28 -12.88 1.06
N GLN A 127 -17.16 -12.14 1.02
CA GLN A 127 -16.55 -11.65 -0.22
C GLN A 127 -15.46 -12.63 -0.65
N LYS A 128 -15.51 -13.12 -1.91
CA LYS A 128 -14.55 -14.11 -2.47
C LYS A 128 -13.07 -13.72 -2.37
N SER A 129 -12.72 -12.50 -1.93
CA SER A 129 -11.37 -12.18 -1.44
C SER A 129 -11.33 -10.88 -0.63
N ILE A 130 -10.75 -10.93 0.57
CA ILE A 130 -10.30 -9.77 1.37
C ILE A 130 -9.52 -8.76 0.52
N PHE A 131 -8.76 -9.29 -0.44
CA PHE A 131 -7.97 -8.51 -1.38
C PHE A 131 -8.84 -7.59 -2.26
N GLY A 132 -10.03 -8.05 -2.67
CA GLY A 132 -10.94 -7.26 -3.50
C GLY A 132 -11.48 -6.04 -2.74
N LEU A 133 -12.01 -6.26 -1.54
CA LEU A 133 -12.54 -5.16 -0.72
C LEU A 133 -11.46 -4.16 -0.31
N GLY A 134 -10.30 -4.67 0.14
CA GLY A 134 -9.16 -3.83 0.48
C GLY A 134 -8.68 -2.97 -0.69
N LEU A 135 -8.71 -3.52 -1.92
CA LEU A 135 -8.38 -2.79 -3.13
C LEU A 135 -9.40 -1.69 -3.45
N PHE A 136 -10.70 -1.92 -3.28
CA PHE A 136 -11.72 -0.88 -3.50
C PHE A 136 -11.58 0.29 -2.51
N VAL A 137 -11.48 -0.02 -1.22
CA VAL A 137 -11.31 1.02 -0.18
C VAL A 137 -9.99 1.77 -0.38
N GLY A 138 -8.90 1.04 -0.66
CA GLY A 138 -7.59 1.62 -0.95
C GLY A 138 -7.59 2.48 -2.20
N ALA A 139 -8.29 2.08 -3.27
CA ALA A 139 -8.37 2.85 -4.52
C ALA A 139 -9.08 4.18 -4.34
N VAL A 140 -10.17 4.25 -3.56
CA VAL A 140 -10.81 5.54 -3.25
C VAL A 140 -9.87 6.44 -2.47
N ALA A 141 -9.15 5.90 -1.47
CA ALA A 141 -8.19 6.66 -0.67
C ALA A 141 -7.02 7.20 -1.52
N VAL A 142 -6.44 6.36 -2.38
CA VAL A 142 -5.34 6.74 -3.27
C VAL A 142 -5.81 7.71 -4.36
N ARG A 143 -7.01 7.51 -4.93
CA ARG A 143 -7.58 8.46 -5.89
C ARG A 143 -7.80 9.83 -5.24
N HIS A 144 -8.31 9.87 -4.01
CA HIS A 144 -8.45 11.12 -3.27
C HIS A 144 -7.09 11.81 -3.07
N GLY A 145 -6.04 11.05 -2.73
CA GLY A 145 -4.67 11.57 -2.67
C GLY A 145 -4.18 12.13 -4.00
N PHE A 146 -4.43 11.42 -5.10
CA PHE A 146 -4.11 11.88 -6.47
C PHE A 146 -4.81 13.20 -6.80
N ASP A 147 -6.12 13.28 -6.55
CA ASP A 147 -6.92 14.50 -6.77
C ASP A 147 -6.43 15.68 -5.91
N CYS A 148 -5.88 15.38 -4.74
CA CYS A 148 -5.29 16.35 -3.85
C CYS A 148 -3.86 16.76 -4.25
N GLY A 149 -3.29 16.20 -5.32
CA GLY A 149 -1.95 16.49 -5.82
C GLY A 149 -0.81 15.80 -5.04
N CYS A 150 -1.12 14.71 -4.32
CA CYS A 150 -0.09 13.89 -3.69
C CYS A 150 0.64 13.06 -4.75
N ARG A 151 1.98 13.02 -4.68
CA ARG A 151 2.79 12.10 -5.50
C ARG A 151 3.08 10.78 -4.79
N LYS A 152 3.13 10.84 -3.45
CA LYS A 152 3.53 9.71 -2.60
C LYS A 152 2.42 9.32 -1.65
N ALA A 153 2.20 8.02 -1.52
CA ALA A 153 1.44 7.42 -0.44
C ALA A 153 2.39 6.73 0.54
N GLU A 154 2.12 6.86 1.84
CA GLU A 154 2.87 6.17 2.89
C GLU A 154 1.92 5.50 3.88
N LEU A 155 2.34 4.36 4.41
CA LEU A 155 1.65 3.62 5.47
C LEU A 155 2.65 2.92 6.39
N LEU A 156 2.19 2.51 7.57
CA LEU A 156 2.91 1.60 8.46
C LEU A 156 2.23 0.23 8.49
N ALA A 157 2.96 -0.81 8.09
CA ALA A 157 2.59 -2.18 8.40
C ALA A 157 2.99 -2.47 9.84
N ILE A 158 2.08 -2.26 10.80
CA ILE A 158 2.35 -2.46 12.23
C ILE A 158 2.79 -3.90 12.50
N ASN A 159 3.76 -4.06 13.41
CA ASN A 159 4.22 -5.37 13.88
C ASN A 159 3.63 -5.70 15.25
N ASP A 160 2.40 -6.19 15.27
CA ASP A 160 1.76 -6.75 16.49
C ASP A 160 2.22 -8.19 16.75
N SER A 161 2.50 -8.95 15.69
CA SER A 161 3.17 -10.26 15.73
C SER A 161 3.84 -10.55 14.39
N ASP A 162 4.95 -11.30 14.38
CA ASP A 162 5.74 -11.54 13.16
C ASP A 162 4.92 -12.20 12.03
N LEU A 163 4.00 -13.10 12.38
CA LEU A 163 3.14 -13.76 11.39
C LEU A 163 2.11 -12.79 10.77
N PHE A 164 1.51 -11.91 11.58
CA PHE A 164 0.57 -10.92 11.05
C PHE A 164 1.32 -9.83 10.28
N HIS A 165 2.46 -9.39 10.80
CA HIS A 165 3.31 -8.39 10.18
C HIS A 165 3.77 -8.82 8.78
N SER A 166 4.32 -10.02 8.64
CA SER A 166 4.75 -10.54 7.33
C SER A 166 3.61 -10.66 6.32
N LYS A 167 2.38 -11.00 6.77
CA LYS A 167 1.18 -11.00 5.92
C LYS A 167 0.81 -9.59 5.46
N LEU A 168 0.85 -8.60 6.35
CA LEU A 168 0.57 -7.21 6.03
C LEU A 168 1.58 -6.65 5.03
N VAL A 169 2.88 -6.87 5.27
CA VAL A 169 3.94 -6.45 4.34
C VAL A 169 3.71 -7.08 2.96
N ARG A 170 3.50 -8.40 2.89
CA ARG A 170 3.23 -9.09 1.62
C ARG A 170 1.97 -8.56 0.92
N PHE A 171 0.92 -8.28 1.68
CA PHE A 171 -0.32 -7.70 1.14
C PHE A 171 -0.05 -6.34 0.49
N TYR A 172 0.60 -5.42 1.21
CA TYR A 172 0.88 -4.07 0.68
C TYR A 172 1.91 -4.09 -0.45
N THR A 173 2.89 -5.00 -0.42
CA THR A 173 3.80 -5.22 -1.57
C THR A 173 3.04 -5.65 -2.81
N ARG A 174 2.09 -6.57 -2.70
CA ARG A 174 1.23 -6.96 -3.83
C ARG A 174 0.40 -5.80 -4.34
N MET A 175 -0.06 -4.92 -3.44
CA MET A 175 -0.77 -3.69 -3.80
C MET A 175 0.13 -2.69 -4.54
N GLY A 176 1.44 -2.67 -4.28
CA GLY A 176 2.42 -1.82 -4.97
C GLY A 176 3.31 -0.99 -4.06
N PHE A 177 3.15 -1.11 -2.74
CA PHE A 177 3.99 -0.45 -1.77
C PHE A 177 5.35 -1.14 -1.65
N LYS A 178 6.40 -0.36 -1.42
CA LYS A 178 7.77 -0.84 -1.21
C LYS A 178 8.16 -0.56 0.24
N SER A 179 8.78 -1.54 0.90
CA SER A 179 9.34 -1.35 2.24
C SER A 179 10.48 -0.33 2.16
N VAL A 180 10.40 0.72 2.98
CA VAL A 180 11.41 1.79 3.02
C VAL A 180 12.28 1.66 4.26
N HIS A 181 11.65 1.43 5.42
CA HIS A 181 12.35 1.44 6.69
C HIS A 181 11.61 0.60 7.74
N GLU A 182 12.35 -0.19 8.50
CA GLU A 182 11.81 -0.86 9.69
C GLU A 182 11.87 0.07 10.91
N VAL A 183 10.72 0.45 11.43
CA VAL A 183 10.59 1.21 12.67
C VAL A 183 10.66 0.24 13.85
N ASN A 184 11.87 0.01 14.36
CA ASN A 184 12.17 -0.95 15.43
C ASN A 184 12.45 -0.28 16.80
N GLY A 185 12.58 1.05 16.83
CA GLY A 185 12.78 1.85 18.05
C GLY A 185 14.25 1.93 18.50
N SER A 186 15.19 1.56 17.64
CA SER A 186 16.61 1.45 17.98
C SER A 186 17.37 2.77 17.95
N SER A 187 16.82 3.80 17.31
CA SER A 187 17.39 5.15 17.23
C SER A 187 16.43 6.22 17.73
N ILE A 188 16.95 7.40 18.11
CA ILE A 188 16.12 8.58 18.45
C ILE A 188 15.19 8.96 17.29
N GLY A 189 15.64 8.76 16.05
CA GLY A 189 14.81 8.93 14.86
C GLY A 189 13.66 7.91 14.79
N ASP A 190 13.86 6.68 15.27
CA ASP A 190 12.79 5.68 15.34
C ASP A 190 11.79 5.98 16.45
N LEU A 191 12.21 6.56 17.57
CA LEU A 191 11.28 7.01 18.63
C LEU A 191 10.33 8.11 18.12
N ALA A 192 10.86 9.10 17.39
CA ALA A 192 10.03 10.14 16.76
C ALA A 192 9.07 9.54 15.71
N ARG A 193 9.51 8.53 14.94
CA ARG A 193 8.64 7.82 13.98
C ARG A 193 7.61 6.95 14.68
N MET A 194 7.94 6.31 15.80
CA MET A 194 6.98 5.58 16.63
C MET A 194 5.90 6.52 17.17
N LEU A 195 6.24 7.78 17.50
CA LEU A 195 5.24 8.79 17.87
C LEU A 195 4.32 9.17 16.69
N VAL A 196 4.88 9.29 15.48
CA VAL A 196 4.13 9.64 14.27
C VAL A 196 3.18 8.52 13.81
N TRP A 197 3.56 7.26 14.01
CA TRP A 197 2.83 6.09 13.50
C TRP A 197 2.17 5.24 14.60
N GLY A 198 2.42 5.55 15.87
CA GLY A 198 1.80 4.88 17.02
C GLY A 198 2.34 3.48 17.35
N GLY A 199 3.43 3.01 16.73
CA GLY A 199 3.96 1.68 16.99
C GLY A 199 5.21 1.29 16.20
N LYS A 200 5.70 0.06 16.45
CA LYS A 200 6.76 -0.59 15.66
C LYS A 200 6.15 -1.23 14.41
N GLY A 201 6.90 -1.26 13.33
CA GLY A 201 6.42 -1.83 12.07
C GLY A 201 7.29 -1.48 10.89
N THR A 202 6.86 -1.88 9.70
CA THR A 202 7.58 -1.58 8.46
C THR A 202 6.89 -0.42 7.77
N ARG A 203 7.59 0.71 7.64
CA ARG A 203 7.12 1.83 6.84
C ARG A 203 7.22 1.44 5.37
N MET A 204 6.14 1.66 4.64
CA MET A 204 6.08 1.39 3.21
C MET A 204 5.58 2.62 2.47
N ASP A 205 6.23 2.93 1.34
CA ASP A 205 5.87 4.06 0.48
C ASP A 205 5.50 3.54 -0.92
N ALA A 206 4.72 4.32 -1.66
CA ALA A 206 4.36 4.06 -3.05
C ALA A 206 4.20 5.37 -3.82
N ASP A 207 4.47 5.33 -5.13
CA ASP A 207 4.07 6.39 -6.05
C ASP A 207 2.58 6.26 -6.37
N ILE A 208 1.84 7.35 -6.23
CA ILE A 208 0.37 7.35 -6.36
C ILE A 208 -0.05 7.08 -7.81
N GLU A 209 0.66 7.61 -8.79
CA GLU A 209 0.33 7.42 -10.20
C GLU A 209 0.55 5.95 -10.58
N GLU A 210 1.68 5.38 -10.16
CA GLU A 210 1.97 3.95 -10.37
C GLU A 210 0.89 3.05 -9.75
N LEU A 211 0.40 3.37 -8.55
CA LEU A 211 -0.70 2.63 -7.92
C LEU A 211 -1.98 2.72 -8.75
N MET A 212 -2.34 3.92 -9.20
CA MET A 212 -3.56 4.14 -9.96
C MET A 212 -3.52 3.44 -11.32
N VAL A 213 -2.40 3.50 -12.04
CA VAL A 213 -2.21 2.76 -13.31
C VAL A 213 -2.27 1.26 -13.07
N LYS A 214 -1.57 0.76 -12.04
CA LYS A 214 -1.55 -0.67 -11.70
C LYS A 214 -2.95 -1.21 -11.40
N TRP A 215 -3.76 -0.45 -10.69
CA TRP A 215 -5.10 -0.85 -10.29
C TRP A 215 -6.17 -0.51 -11.33
N GLY A 216 -5.90 0.41 -12.26
CA GLY A 216 -6.86 0.95 -13.23
C GLY A 216 -7.59 -0.10 -14.04
N ARG A 217 -6.91 -1.18 -14.43
CA ARG A 217 -7.50 -2.32 -15.15
C ARG A 217 -8.67 -2.98 -14.41
N ARG A 218 -8.76 -2.84 -13.08
CA ARG A 218 -9.83 -3.44 -12.27
C ARG A 218 -11.10 -2.57 -12.20
N PHE A 219 -10.98 -1.28 -12.46
CA PHE A 219 -12.05 -0.30 -12.27
C PHE A 219 -12.66 0.20 -13.57
N LYS A 220 -11.90 0.18 -14.65
CA LYS A 220 -12.43 0.49 -15.98
C LYS A 220 -13.46 -0.55 -16.41
N ALA A 221 -14.50 -0.08 -17.07
CA ALA A 221 -15.46 -0.96 -17.73
C ALA A 221 -14.74 -1.82 -18.78
N ARG A 222 -15.06 -3.12 -18.81
CA ARG A 222 -14.71 -3.96 -19.95
C ARG A 222 -15.76 -3.65 -21.02
N ASN A 223 -15.37 -2.86 -22.03
CA ASN A 223 -16.14 -2.75 -23.27
C ASN A 223 -16.16 -4.10 -23.99
#